data_AF-A0A951QJH4-F1
#
_entry.id   AF-A0A951QJH4-F1
#
_cell.length_a   1.000
_cell.length_b   1.000
_cell.length_c   1.000
_cell.angle_alpha   90.00
_cell.angle_beta   90.00
_cell.angle_gamma   90.00
#
_symmetry.space_group_name_H-M   'P 1'
#
loop_
_entity.id
_entity.type
_entity.pdbx_description
1 polymer ?
#
loop_
_entity_poly.entity_id
_entity_poly.type
_entity_poly.pdbx_seq_one_letter_code
_entity_poly.pdbx_strand_id
1 'polypeptide(L)'
;MPDPLMYQANEAYVILEPNQPEQFLTPTELLEKLKVILGDRQDDLPQDLQRFTDLTDQARHLMETTCELDMEPGQFLQWYAVRLEK
;
A
#
# COMPACT_ATOMS: atom_id res chain seq x y z
N MET A 1 7.08 6.90 26.59
CA MET A 1 7.17 6.81 25.11
C MET A 1 6.15 5.76 24.72
N PRO A 2 5.13 6.07 23.91
CA PRO A 2 4.20 5.04 23.48
C PRO A 2 4.87 4.21 22.39
N ASP A 3 5.10 2.94 22.65
CA ASP A 3 5.57 1.95 21.69
C ASP A 3 4.64 1.92 20.46
N PRO A 4 5.13 2.29 19.25
CA PRO A 4 4.31 2.28 18.03
C PRO A 4 3.84 0.87 17.60
N LEU A 5 4.34 -0.18 18.27
CA LEU A 5 4.12 -1.59 17.95
C LEU A 5 2.76 -2.15 18.39
N MET A 6 1.97 -1.41 19.18
CA MET A 6 0.67 -1.91 19.68
C MET A 6 -0.51 -1.73 18.70
N TYR A 7 -0.36 -0.92 17.64
CA TYR A 7 -1.44 -0.66 16.67
C TYR A 7 -1.41 -1.58 15.44
N GLN A 8 -0.29 -2.24 15.15
CA GLN A 8 -0.11 -2.98 13.90
C GLN A 8 -0.87 -4.32 13.82
N ALA A 9 -1.32 -4.86 14.95
CA ALA A 9 -1.89 -6.21 14.99
C ALA A 9 -3.37 -6.29 14.54
N ASN A 10 -4.08 -5.15 14.47
CA ASN A 10 -5.52 -5.10 14.17
C ASN A 10 -5.89 -4.17 13.00
N GLU A 11 -4.89 -3.67 12.26
CA GLU A 11 -5.09 -2.84 11.07
C GLU A 11 -5.22 -3.75 9.86
N ALA A 12 -6.45 -3.94 9.38
CA ALA A 12 -6.68 -4.60 8.10
C ALA A 12 -6.74 -3.52 7.01
N TYR A 13 -6.29 -3.84 5.81
CA TYR A 13 -6.42 -2.98 4.64
C TYR A 13 -7.45 -3.58 3.69
N VAL A 14 -8.43 -2.78 3.29
CA VAL A 14 -9.39 -3.14 2.26
C VAL A 14 -8.85 -2.68 0.92
N ILE A 15 -8.56 -3.62 0.03
CA ILE A 15 -8.07 -3.39 -1.31
C ILE A 15 -9.23 -3.39 -2.29
N LEU A 16 -9.31 -2.35 -3.11
CA LEU A 16 -10.25 -2.24 -4.22
C LEU A 16 -9.46 -2.23 -5.53
N GLU A 17 -9.82 -3.15 -6.41
CA GLU A 17 -9.26 -3.30 -7.75
C GLU A 17 -10.40 -3.32 -8.78
N PRO A 18 -10.20 -2.78 -9.98
CA PRO A 18 -11.18 -2.84 -11.03
C PRO A 18 -11.44 -4.30 -11.42
N ASN A 19 -12.72 -4.68 -11.50
CA ASN A 19 -13.21 -6.02 -11.82
C ASN A 19 -12.97 -7.09 -10.74
N GLN A 20 -12.60 -6.71 -9.52
CA GLN A 20 -12.52 -7.63 -8.38
C GLN A 20 -13.32 -7.14 -7.17
N PRO A 21 -13.83 -8.05 -6.33
CA PRO A 21 -14.42 -7.68 -5.05
C PRO A 21 -13.36 -7.12 -4.10
N GLU A 22 -13.82 -6.36 -3.11
CA GLU A 22 -12.97 -5.85 -2.04
C GLU A 22 -12.24 -6.98 -1.29
N GLN A 23 -10.93 -6.84 -1.10
CA GLN A 23 -10.09 -7.85 -0.44
C GLN A 23 -9.49 -7.30 0.85
N PHE A 24 -9.54 -8.07 1.93
CA PHE A 24 -8.92 -7.70 3.19
C PHE A 24 -7.51 -8.28 3.25
N LEU A 25 -6.51 -7.40 3.22
CA LEU A 25 -5.10 -7.76 3.36
C LEU A 25 -4.54 -7.24 4.69
N THR A 26 -3.55 -7.93 5.22
CA THR A 26 -2.73 -7.38 6.31
C THR A 26 -1.79 -6.28 5.79
N PRO A 27 -1.24 -5.43 6.68
CA PRO A 27 -0.32 -4.37 6.28
C PRO A 27 0.91 -4.94 5.57
N THR A 28 1.40 -6.10 6.02
CA THR A 28 2.53 -6.80 5.42
C THR A 28 2.20 -7.31 4.01
N GLU A 29 1.01 -7.87 3.80
CA GLU A 29 0.58 -8.36 2.48
C GLU A 29 0.40 -7.23 1.47
N LEU A 30 -0.24 -6.13 1.89
CA LEU A 30 -0.36 -4.94 1.05
C LEU A 30 1.02 -4.39 0.67
N LEU A 31 1.93 -4.30 1.64
CA LEU A 31 3.26 -3.78 1.42
C LEU A 31 4.07 -4.65 0.45
N GLU A 32 4.00 -5.97 0.57
CA GLU A 32 4.62 -6.89 -0.39
C GLU A 32 4.01 -6.74 -1.79
N LYS A 33 2.68 -6.60 -1.89
CA LYS A 33 1.99 -6.36 -3.17
C LYS A 33 2.47 -5.05 -3.80
N LEU A 34 2.52 -3.96 -3.04
CA LEU A 34 3.03 -2.67 -3.50
C LEU A 34 4.48 -2.76 -3.96
N LYS A 35 5.35 -3.47 -3.24
CA LYS A 35 6.76 -3.69 -3.64
C LYS A 35 6.87 -4.38 -4.99
N VAL A 36 6.06 -5.41 -5.24
CA VAL A 36 6.05 -6.13 -6.52
C VAL A 36 5.66 -5.18 -7.64
N ILE A 37 4.59 -4.40 -7.45
CA ILE A 37 4.13 -3.51 -8.51
C ILE A 37 5.11 -2.34 -8.71
N LEU A 38 5.66 -1.76 -7.65
CA LEU A 38 6.66 -0.70 -7.73
C LEU A 38 7.94 -1.19 -8.42
N GLY A 39 8.39 -2.41 -8.09
CA GLY A 39 9.56 -3.03 -8.72
C GLY A 39 9.43 -3.21 -10.22
N ASP A 40 8.22 -3.41 -10.75
CA ASP A 40 7.96 -3.49 -12.19
C ASP A 40 7.97 -2.11 -12.86
N ARG A 41 7.51 -1.07 -12.16
CA ARG A 41 7.38 0.31 -12.67
C ARG A 41 8.43 1.29 -12.15
N GLN A 42 9.62 0.80 -11.82
CA GLN A 42 10.67 1.62 -11.23
C GLN A 42 11.11 2.81 -12.13
N ASP A 43 10.82 2.73 -13.43
CA ASP A 43 11.05 3.78 -14.44
C ASP A 43 9.96 4.88 -14.44
N ASP A 44 8.75 4.58 -13.96
CA ASP A 44 7.58 5.47 -13.95
C ASP A 44 7.06 5.72 -12.52
N LEU A 45 7.98 6.12 -11.64
CA LEU A 45 7.66 6.39 -10.24
C LEU A 45 7.32 7.87 -10.00
N PRO A 46 6.36 8.17 -9.10
CA PRO A 46 6.16 9.51 -8.58
C PRO A 46 7.45 10.08 -8.00
N GLN A 47 7.66 11.39 -8.15
CA GLN A 47 8.85 12.07 -7.65
C GLN A 47 9.06 11.87 -6.13
N ASP A 48 7.97 11.75 -5.36
CA ASP A 48 8.00 11.44 -3.92
C ASP A 48 8.54 10.04 -3.60
N LEU A 49 8.49 9.09 -4.53
CA LEU A 49 9.07 7.75 -4.34
C LEU A 49 10.51 7.68 -4.82
N GLN A 50 10.88 8.47 -5.83
CA GLN A 50 12.24 8.51 -6.39
C GLN A 50 13.32 8.92 -5.36
N ARG A 51 12.94 9.58 -4.25
CA ARG A 51 13.87 9.92 -3.15
C ARG A 51 14.32 8.70 -2.34
N PHE A 52 13.60 7.59 -2.42
CA PHE A 52 13.91 6.38 -1.67
C PHE A 52 14.67 5.40 -2.56
N THR A 53 15.73 4.80 -2.02
CA THR A 53 16.52 3.79 -2.74
C THR A 53 15.96 2.38 -2.56
N ASP A 54 15.27 2.12 -1.45
CA ASP A 54 14.71 0.81 -1.13
C ASP A 54 13.25 0.70 -1.58
N LEU A 55 12.88 -0.42 -2.19
CA LEU A 55 11.49 -0.69 -2.61
C LEU A 55 10.53 -0.75 -1.42
N THR A 56 11.00 -1.26 -0.29
CA THR A 56 10.21 -1.37 0.94
C THR A 56 9.87 0.02 1.49
N ASP A 57 10.84 0.93 1.49
CA ASP A 57 10.61 2.31 1.90
C ASP A 57 9.68 3.05 0.94
N GLN A 58 9.80 2.83 -0.37
CA GLN A 58 8.87 3.36 -1.37
C GLN A 58 7.45 2.86 -1.14
N ALA A 59 7.27 1.54 -1.03
CA ALA A 59 5.96 0.92 -0.80
C ALA A 59 5.33 1.38 0.51
N ARG A 60 6.12 1.44 1.59
CA ARG A 60 5.66 1.92 2.89
C ARG A 60 5.24 3.38 2.82
N HIS A 61 6.09 4.22 2.24
CA HIS A 61 5.79 5.64 2.10
C HIS A 61 4.53 5.87 1.26
N LEU A 62 4.40 5.16 0.14
CA LEU A 62 3.21 5.20 -0.69
C LEU A 62 1.97 4.78 0.10
N MET A 63 2.03 3.66 0.81
CA MET A 63 0.92 3.16 1.64
C MET A 63 0.48 4.15 2.73
N GLU A 64 1.42 4.91 3.30
CA GLU A 64 1.16 5.89 4.37
C GLU A 64 0.74 7.27 3.85
N THR A 65 1.18 7.65 2.64
CA THR A 65 0.92 8.99 2.08
C THR A 65 -0.23 9.01 1.09
N THR A 66 -0.46 7.90 0.39
CA THR A 66 -1.57 7.72 -0.55
C THR A 66 -2.39 6.50 -0.15
N CYS A 67 -3.67 6.55 -0.50
CA CYS A 67 -4.59 5.42 -0.36
C CYS A 67 -4.95 4.81 -1.73
N GLU A 68 -4.25 5.26 -2.78
CA GLU A 68 -4.50 4.86 -4.15
C GLU A 68 -3.24 4.92 -4.98
N LEU A 69 -3.28 4.15 -6.07
CA LEU A 69 -2.21 3.96 -7.00
C LEU A 69 -2.77 3.67 -8.38
N ASP A 70 -2.70 4.68 -9.23
CA ASP A 70 -2.90 4.52 -10.66
C ASP A 70 -1.75 3.70 -11.24
N MET A 71 -2.09 2.69 -12.03
CA MET A 71 -1.12 1.82 -12.69
C MET A 71 -1.16 2.05 -14.20
N GLU A 72 -2.31 1.81 -14.80
CA GLU A 72 -2.51 1.87 -16.25
C GLU A 72 -3.91 2.43 -16.56
N PRO A 73 -4.18 2.87 -17.81
CA PRO A 73 -5.54 3.28 -18.20
C PRO A 73 -6.55 2.15 -17.98
N GLY A 74 -7.35 2.28 -16.91
CA GLY A 74 -8.36 1.29 -16.49
C GLY A 74 -7.91 0.35 -15.37
N GLN A 75 -6.67 0.47 -14.87
CA GLN A 75 -6.17 -0.26 -13.72
C GLN A 75 -5.75 0.71 -12.60
N PHE A 76 -6.44 0.60 -11.48
CA PHE A 76 -6.15 1.32 -10.25
C PHE A 76 -6.10 0.34 -9.08
N LEU A 77 -5.31 0.66 -8.07
CA LEU A 77 -5.29 -0.06 -6.81
C LEU A 77 -5.59 0.95 -5.71
N GLN A 78 -6.72 0.77 -5.02
CA GLN A 78 -7.06 1.58 -3.86
C GLN A 78 -6.97 0.72 -2.60
N TRP A 79 -6.53 1.30 -1.49
CA TRP A 79 -6.48 0.62 -0.20
C TRP A 79 -6.95 1.52 0.92
N TYR A 80 -7.69 0.95 1.86
CA TYR A 80 -8.22 1.68 3.02
C TYR A 80 -7.86 0.95 4.30
N ALA A 81 -7.17 1.63 5.21
CA ALA A 81 -6.93 1.11 6.55
C ALA A 81 -8.27 1.08 7.32
N VAL A 82 -8.70 -0.11 7.71
CA VAL A 82 -9.88 -0.33 8.54
C VAL A 82 -9.45 -0.85 9.91
N ARG A 83 -10.04 -0.27 10.95
CA ARG A 83 -9.94 -0.81 12.30
C ARG A 83 -11.11 -1.76 12.50
N LEU A 84 -10.80 -3.04 12.71
CA LEU A 84 -11.79 -4.01 13.16
C LEU A 84 -12.07 -3.73 14.65
N GLU A 85 -13.01 -2.84 14.92
CA GLU A 85 -13.58 -2.68 16.26
C GLU A 85 -14.46 -3.91 16.57
N LYS A 86 -14.15 -4.59 17.68
CA LYS A 86 -14.92 -5.72 18.19
C LYS A 86 -16.18 -5.27 18.93
#